data_AF-J3L0C5-F1
#
_entry.id   AF-J3L0C5-F1
#
_cell.length_a   1.000
_cell.length_b   1.000
_cell.length_c   1.000
_cell.angle_alpha   90.00
_cell.angle_beta   90.00
_cell.angle_gamma   90.00
#
_symmetry.space_group_name_H-M   'P 1'
#
loop_
_entity.id
_entity.type
_entity.pdbx_description
1 polymer ?
#
loop_
_entity_poly.entity_id
_entity_poly.type
_entity_poly.pdbx_seq_one_letter_code
_entity_poly.pdbx_strand_id
1 'polypeptide(L)'
;MRGEFNGLRALIERENSSAYYIYSFAHQLQLVIVAVAKKNDDVSDFFDMISLLLNMAGASCKRKDMIRESQQERLKKAIGNGQICIGTGLNQEKSLQRPGDTRWCSHYKTL
;
A
#
# COMPACT_ATOMS: atom_id res chain seq x y z
N MET A 1 20.43 2.99 2.97
CA MET A 1 20.72 2.67 1.55
C MET A 1 22.24 2.59 1.33
N ARG A 2 22.94 1.69 2.03
CA ARG A 2 24.35 1.36 1.77
C ARG A 2 24.51 0.08 0.93
N GLY A 3 23.41 -0.49 0.46
CA GLY A 3 23.38 -1.65 -0.44
C GLY A 3 23.21 -1.20 -1.88
N GLU A 4 23.96 -1.85 -2.78
CA GLU A 4 23.81 -1.89 -4.25
C GLU A 4 24.06 -0.63 -5.09
N PHE A 5 24.09 0.58 -4.52
CA PHE A 5 24.36 1.79 -5.33
C PHE A 5 25.83 2.00 -5.76
N ASN A 6 26.74 1.11 -5.34
CA ASN A 6 28.11 1.09 -5.87
C ASN A 6 28.15 0.75 -7.37
N GLY A 7 27.10 0.14 -7.92
CA GLY A 7 27.00 -0.14 -9.36
C GLY A 7 26.80 1.14 -10.19
N LEU A 8 25.80 1.95 -9.85
CA LEU A 8 25.48 3.16 -10.64
C LEU A 8 26.60 4.20 -10.59
N ARG A 9 27.19 4.41 -9.41
CA ARG A 9 28.33 5.33 -9.27
C ARG A 9 29.54 4.86 -10.09
N ALA A 10 29.87 3.57 -10.03
CA ALA A 10 31.00 3.01 -10.79
C ALA A 10 30.77 3.08 -12.30
N LEU A 11 29.54 2.90 -12.77
CA LEU A 11 29.19 3.06 -14.19
C LEU A 11 29.37 4.50 -14.67
N ILE A 12 28.93 5.48 -13.87
CA ILE A 12 29.09 6.91 -14.17
C ILE A 12 30.57 7.33 -14.18
N GLU A 13 31.37 6.87 -13.21
CA GLU A 13 32.81 7.16 -13.16
C GLU A 13 33.59 6.48 -14.31
N ARG A 14 33.12 5.32 -14.82
CA ARG A 14 33.70 4.66 -16.01
C ARG A 14 33.44 5.44 -17.29
N GLU A 15 32.25 6.00 -17.45
CA GLU A 15 31.89 6.78 -18.65
C GLU A 15 32.46 8.20 -18.62
N ASN A 16 32.61 8.79 -17.43
CA ASN A 16 33.18 10.12 -17.25
C ASN A 16 34.05 10.19 -15.98
N SER A 17 35.36 10.18 -16.17
CA SER A 17 36.35 10.28 -15.07
C SER A 17 36.31 11.61 -14.32
N SER A 18 35.64 12.63 -14.87
CA SER A 18 35.43 13.94 -14.24
C SER A 18 34.10 14.04 -13.50
N ALA A 19 33.26 13.00 -13.52
CA ALA A 19 32.00 13.00 -12.77
C ALA A 19 32.28 12.92 -11.26
N TYR A 20 31.68 13.82 -10.48
CA TYR A 20 31.79 13.85 -9.03
C TYR A 20 30.40 13.69 -8.39
N TYR A 21 30.30 12.77 -7.43
CA TYR A 21 29.05 12.52 -6.73
C TYR A 21 28.92 13.47 -5.53
N ILE A 22 27.96 14.40 -5.59
CA ILE A 22 27.59 15.21 -4.43
C ILE A 22 26.56 14.44 -3.62
N TYR A 23 26.90 14.13 -2.36
CA TYR A 23 25.94 13.57 -1.43
C TYR A 23 24.80 14.57 -1.19
N SER A 24 23.57 14.13 -1.40
CA SER A 24 22.40 14.95 -1.09
C SER A 24 22.36 15.27 0.39
N PHE A 25 22.42 16.56 0.72
CA PHE A 25 22.29 17.04 2.10
C PHE A 25 20.97 16.59 2.74
N ALA A 26 19.90 16.45 1.95
CA ALA A 26 18.62 15.92 2.43
C ALA A 26 18.75 14.47 2.94
N HIS A 27 19.57 13.65 2.29
CA HIS A 27 19.82 12.28 2.75
C HIS A 27 20.60 12.26 4.06
N GLN A 28 21.64 13.08 4.18
CA GLN A 28 22.42 13.19 5.42
C GLN A 28 21.56 13.71 6.58
N LEU A 29 20.76 14.75 6.32
CA LEU A 29 19.82 15.30 7.28
C LEU A 29 18.80 14.25 7.72
N GLN A 30 18.24 13.48 6.77
CA GLN A 30 17.30 12.40 7.09
C GLN A 30 17.92 11.35 8.01
N LEU A 31 19.17 10.94 7.76
CA LEU A 31 19.85 9.95 8.60
C LEU A 31 20.05 10.46 10.02
N VAL A 32 20.43 11.74 10.18
CA VAL A 32 20.60 12.37 11.48
C VAL A 32 19.26 12.46 12.22
N ILE A 33 18.20 12.91 11.55
CA ILE A 33 16.86 13.01 12.13
C ILE A 33 16.39 11.63 12.62
N VAL A 34 16.53 10.58 11.80
CA VAL A 34 16.15 9.22 12.20
C VAL A 34 16.98 8.73 13.39
N ALA A 35 18.28 9.00 13.40
CA ALA A 35 19.15 8.60 14.50
C ALA A 35 18.80 9.32 15.81
N VAL A 36 18.44 10.61 15.75
CA VAL A 36 18.01 11.39 16.93
C VAL A 36 16.63 10.93 17.40
N ALA A 37 15.68 10.74 16.48
CA ALA A 37 14.34 10.25 16.80
C ALA A 37 14.37 8.89 17.49
N LYS A 38 15.25 7.97 17.05
CA LYS A 38 15.43 6.65 17.68
C LYS A 38 16.04 6.68 19.08
N LYS A 39 16.69 7.78 19.47
CA LYS A 39 17.23 7.95 20.83
C LYS A 39 16.22 8.57 21.79
N ASN A 40 15.07 8.99 21.28
CA ASN A 40 13.99 9.52 22.09
C ASN A 40 12.92 8.42 22.23
N ASP A 41 12.72 7.96 23.45
CA ASP A 41 11.82 6.83 23.73
C ASP A 41 10.37 7.15 23.33
N ASP A 42 9.87 8.35 23.66
CA ASP A 42 8.51 8.78 23.31
C ASP A 42 8.25 8.78 21.79
N VAL A 43 9.23 9.25 21.02
CA VAL A 43 9.15 9.25 19.56
C VAL A 43 9.22 7.83 19.00
N SER A 44 10.06 6.97 19.57
CA SER A 44 10.13 5.56 19.19
C SER A 44 8.80 4.86 19.43
N ASP A 45 8.23 5.01 20.63
CA ASP A 45 6.94 4.41 21.03
C ASP A 45 5.80 4.88 20.12
N PHE A 46 5.79 6.15 19.74
CA PHE A 46 4.82 6.69 18.79
C PHE A 46 4.88 5.99 17.43
N PHE A 47 6.09 5.81 16.87
CA PHE A 47 6.24 5.13 15.58
C PHE A 47 5.95 3.63 15.66
N ASP A 48 6.20 3.00 16.79
CA ASP A 48 5.84 1.60 17.04
C ASP A 48 4.31 1.43 17.11
N MET A 49 3.61 2.34 17.78
CA MET A 49 2.15 2.36 17.79
C MET A 49 1.56 2.54 16.38
N ILE A 50 2.10 3.47 15.59
CA ILE A 50 1.68 3.66 14.19
C ILE A 50 1.90 2.36 13.39
N SER A 51 3.06 1.73 13.57
CA SER A 51 3.40 0.49 12.86
C SER A 51 2.44 -0.65 13.22
N LEU A 52 2.07 -0.77 14.49
CA LEU A 52 1.07 -1.73 14.96
C LEU A 52 -0.31 -1.47 14.31
N LEU A 53 -0.76 -0.22 14.30
CA LEU A 53 -2.05 0.17 13.71
C LEU A 53 -2.09 -0.12 12.20
N LEU A 54 -1.02 0.22 11.47
CA LEU A 54 -0.91 -0.04 10.04
C LEU A 54 -0.91 -1.54 9.75
N ASN A 55 -0.19 -2.34 10.54
CA ASN A 55 -0.18 -3.78 10.41
C ASN A 55 -1.56 -4.40 10.69
N MET A 56 -2.25 -3.92 11.73
CA MET A 56 -3.60 -4.37 12.05
C MET A 56 -4.60 -4.02 10.94
N ALA A 57 -4.58 -2.77 10.46
CA ALA A 57 -5.43 -2.32 9.36
C ALA A 57 -5.12 -3.12 8.08
N GLY A 58 -3.85 -3.27 7.72
CA GLY A 58 -3.42 -4.05 6.56
C GLY A 58 -3.81 -5.53 6.64
N ALA A 59 -3.61 -6.17 7.79
CA ALA A 59 -4.01 -7.55 8.02
C ALA A 59 -5.55 -7.71 7.99
N SER A 60 -6.28 -6.76 8.54
CA SER A 60 -7.76 -6.74 8.48
C SER A 60 -8.27 -6.61 7.06
N CYS A 61 -7.72 -5.68 6.27
CA CYS A 61 -8.06 -5.52 4.86
C CYS A 61 -7.77 -6.79 4.06
N LYS A 62 -6.57 -7.36 4.20
CA LYS A 62 -6.21 -8.64 3.55
C LYS A 62 -7.17 -9.77 3.92
N ARG A 63 -7.54 -9.89 5.20
CA ARG A 63 -8.49 -10.91 5.66
C ARG A 63 -9.87 -10.71 5.05
N LYS A 64 -10.36 -9.46 5.02
CA LYS A 64 -11.64 -9.10 4.38
C LYS A 64 -11.63 -9.51 2.91
N ASP A 65 -10.56 -9.21 2.19
CA ASP A 65 -10.44 -9.52 0.77
C ASP A 65 -10.39 -11.04 0.54
N MET A 66 -9.64 -11.79 1.34
CA MET A 66 -9.64 -13.26 1.30
C MET A 66 -11.02 -13.88 1.53
N ILE A 67 -11.78 -13.39 2.52
CA ILE A 67 -13.14 -13.86 2.79
C ILE A 67 -14.04 -13.59 1.59
N ARG A 68 -13.95 -12.38 1.02
CA ARG A 68 -14.72 -11.96 -0.15
C ARG A 68 -14.40 -12.82 -1.37
N GLU A 69 -13.13 -13.08 -1.66
CA GLU A 69 -12.71 -13.97 -2.74
C GLU A 69 -13.23 -15.39 -2.55
N SER A 70 -13.13 -15.94 -1.33
CA SER A 70 -13.65 -17.27 -1.01
C SER A 70 -15.17 -17.37 -1.24
N GLN A 71 -15.92 -16.34 -0.85
CA GLN A 71 -17.36 -16.27 -1.09
C GLN A 71 -17.68 -16.16 -2.58
N GLN A 72 -16.96 -15.33 -3.33
CA GLN A 72 -17.12 -15.21 -4.79
C GLN A 72 -16.86 -16.54 -5.49
N GLU A 73 -15.84 -17.28 -5.08
CA GLU A 73 -15.52 -18.59 -5.66
C GLU A 73 -16.61 -19.64 -5.38
N ARG A 74 -17.15 -19.66 -4.15
CA ARG A 74 -18.29 -20.52 -3.79
C ARG A 74 -19.53 -20.17 -4.61
N LEU A 75 -19.80 -18.87 -4.79
CA LEU A 75 -20.93 -18.40 -5.59
C LEU A 75 -20.79 -18.80 -7.05
N LYS A 76 -19.61 -18.62 -7.66
CA LYS A 76 -19.32 -19.06 -9.04
C LYS A 76 -19.58 -20.55 -9.24
N LYS A 77 -19.14 -21.40 -8.30
CA LYS A 77 -19.38 -22.85 -8.35
C LYS A 77 -20.87 -23.19 -8.25
N ALA A 78 -21.60 -22.57 -7.33
CA ALA A 78 -23.04 -22.80 -7.17
C ALA A 78 -23.86 -22.34 -8.39
N ILE A 79 -23.46 -21.23 -9.02
CA ILE A 79 -24.02 -20.77 -10.29
C ILE A 79 -23.74 -21.79 -11.41
N GLY A 80 -22.49 -22.23 -11.56
CA GLY A 80 -22.10 -23.20 -12.59
C GLY A 80 -22.82 -24.55 -12.46
N ASN A 81 -23.13 -24.95 -11.22
CA ASN A 81 -23.90 -26.16 -10.93
C ASN A 81 -25.42 -25.97 -11.03
N GLY A 82 -25.90 -24.79 -11.45
CA GLY A 82 -27.34 -24.47 -11.57
C GLY A 82 -28.09 -24.39 -10.24
N GLN A 83 -27.39 -24.36 -9.10
CA GLN A 83 -28.00 -24.28 -7.77
C GLN A 83 -28.48 -22.86 -7.43
N ILE A 84 -27.95 -21.85 -8.11
CA ILE A 84 -28.29 -20.43 -7.90
C ILE A 84 -28.63 -19.80 -9.25
N CYS A 85 -29.83 -19.26 -9.38
CA CYS A 85 -30.23 -18.44 -10.52
C CYS A 85 -29.64 -17.02 -10.38
N ILE A 86 -29.05 -16.50 -11.45
CA ILE A 86 -28.54 -15.12 -11.49
C ILE A 86 -29.70 -14.17 -11.80
N GLY A 87 -29.90 -13.16 -10.95
CA GLY A 87 -30.85 -12.06 -11.20
C GLY A 87 -30.20 -10.69 -10.97
N THR A 88 -30.61 -9.68 -11.72
CA THR A 88 -30.09 -8.29 -11.65
C THR A 88 -30.89 -7.46 -10.64
N GLY A 89 -30.22 -6.80 -9.69
CA GLY A 89 -30.90 -6.05 -8.61
C GLY A 89 -29.99 -5.15 -7.76
N LEU A 90 -30.54 -4.61 -6.66
CA LEU A 90 -29.93 -3.59 -5.78
C LEU A 90 -28.77 -4.08 -4.91
N ASN A 91 -28.51 -5.39 -4.83
CA ASN A 91 -27.54 -6.00 -3.90
C ASN A 91 -26.41 -6.77 -4.61
N GLN A 92 -26.16 -6.49 -5.90
CA GLN A 92 -24.99 -7.02 -6.59
C GLN A 92 -23.77 -6.18 -6.27
N GLU A 93 -22.67 -6.87 -5.95
CA GLU A 93 -21.38 -6.25 -5.74
C GLU A 93 -20.85 -5.73 -7.08
N LYS A 94 -20.72 -4.40 -7.20
CA LYS A 94 -20.21 -3.74 -8.42
C LYS A 94 -18.83 -3.19 -8.16
N SER A 95 -17.95 -3.29 -9.14
CA SER A 95 -16.63 -2.65 -9.11
C SER A 95 -16.71 -1.13 -9.13
N LEU A 96 -17.79 -0.57 -9.68
CA LEU A 96 -18.06 0.87 -9.78
C LEU A 96 -19.51 1.17 -9.37
N GLN A 97 -19.74 2.30 -8.70
CA GLN A 97 -21.08 2.81 -8.44
C GLN A 97 -21.80 3.16 -9.75
N ARG A 98 -23.14 3.06 -9.77
CA ARG A 98 -23.92 3.45 -10.95
C ARG A 98 -23.85 4.98 -11.13
N PRO A 99 -23.73 5.48 -12.37
CA PRO A 99 -23.94 6.90 -12.65
C PRO A 99 -25.35 7.29 -12.17
N GLY A 100 -25.44 8.10 -11.11
CA GLY A 100 -26.70 8.49 -10.46
C GLY A 100 -26.79 8.13 -8.96
N ASP A 101 -26.05 7.11 -8.48
CA ASP A 101 -25.97 6.79 -7.05
C ASP A 101 -25.01 7.75 -6.30
N THR A 102 -24.17 8.48 -7.06
CA THR A 102 -23.27 9.52 -6.56
C THR A 102 -24.04 10.83 -6.38
N ARG A 103 -24.75 10.99 -5.26
CA ARG A 103 -25.09 12.35 -4.80
C ARG A 103 -23.79 13.12 -4.65
N TRP A 104 -23.75 14.33 -5.19
CA TRP A 104 -22.58 15.21 -5.45
C TRP A 104 -21.57 15.47 -4.30
N CYS A 105 -21.62 14.78 -3.16
CA CYS A 105 -20.77 15.06 -2.00
C CYS A 105 -20.09 13.85 -1.32
N SER A 106 -20.14 12.62 -1.82
CA SER A 106 -19.44 11.49 -1.16
C SER A 106 -18.13 11.13 -1.84
N HIS A 107 -17.04 11.83 -1.47
CA HIS A 107 -15.70 11.67 -2.05
C HIS A 107 -14.83 10.56 -1.40
N TYR A 108 -15.42 9.64 -0.61
CA TYR A 108 -14.69 8.69 0.23
C TYR A 108 -15.13 7.23 0.06
N LYS A 109 -15.05 6.66 -1.15
CA LYS A 109 -15.37 5.23 -1.34
C LYS A 109 -14.37 4.43 -2.16
N THR A 110 -13.18 5.00 -2.41
CA THR A 110 -12.14 4.36 -3.24
C THR A 110 -10.88 3.98 -2.46
N LEU A 111 -10.96 3.86 -1.13
CA LEU A 111 -9.91 3.29 -0.28
C LEU A 111 -10.32 1.90 0.23
#